data_AF-A0A0N4XPS7-F1
#
_entry.id   AF-A0A0N4XPS7-F1
#
_cell.length_a   1.000
_cell.length_b   1.000
_cell.length_c   1.000
_cell.angle_alpha   90.00
_cell.angle_beta   90.00
_cell.angle_gamma   90.00
#
_symmetry.space_group_name_H-M   'P 1'
#
loop_
_entity.id
_entity.type
_entity.pdbx_description
1 polymer ?
#
loop_
_entity_poly.entity_id
_entity_poly.type
_entity_poly.pdbx_seq_one_letter_code
_entity_poly.pdbx_strand_id
1 'polypeptide(L)'
;MTQHQAVMNLYGLSVSQVMTLLNECLQCNVFRWSCDYYKQVRGLAMGQRLAPVLAVTFMSKVESSVLQRMPTLYYRYIDDCFVVCPTQKDMDDCFAILNEQSEHISFAREKPTDSWLAFLNVHVQLTEGGFKTRWYRKPTSKIMIVHYSSAHPVAVKKAIVHNMFRTASMVSSHATQKHHSLCMARDIAKRNGYPCQERSIGSRRSAGADRPGEDRTKIAFPVPFISDGISHAIRTCLRKADLH
;
A
#
# COMPACT_ATOMS: atom_id res chain seq x y z
N MET A 1 -15.54 3.80 -24.19
CA MET A 1 -15.88 5.10 -23.56
C MET A 1 -17.36 5.49 -23.74
N THR A 2 -18.19 4.69 -24.42
CA THR A 2 -19.60 5.02 -24.67
C THR A 2 -20.53 4.91 -23.46
N GLN A 3 -20.18 4.11 -22.45
CA GLN A 3 -21.08 3.84 -21.31
C GLN A 3 -21.22 5.00 -20.29
N HIS A 4 -20.32 5.99 -20.28
CA HIS A 4 -20.33 7.07 -19.27
C HIS A 4 -20.21 8.49 -19.84
N GLN A 5 -20.29 8.66 -21.15
CA GLN A 5 -20.08 9.95 -21.82
C GLN A 5 -21.07 11.04 -21.35
N ALA A 6 -22.29 10.67 -20.98
CA ALA A 6 -23.33 11.60 -20.51
C ALA A 6 -23.08 12.18 -19.09
N VAL A 7 -22.18 11.57 -18.31
CA VAL A 7 -21.92 11.93 -16.91
C VAL A 7 -20.59 12.69 -16.76
N MET A 8 -19.75 12.68 -17.80
CA MET A 8 -18.41 13.27 -17.75
C MET A 8 -18.44 14.74 -18.15
N ASN A 9 -18.18 15.62 -17.18
CA ASN A 9 -17.86 17.02 -17.47
C ASN A 9 -16.44 17.09 -18.05
N LEU A 10 -16.35 17.33 -19.35
CA LEU A 10 -15.07 17.44 -20.05
C LEU A 10 -14.50 18.87 -20.04
N TYR A 11 -15.09 19.80 -19.26
CA TYR A 11 -14.64 21.20 -19.14
C TYR A 11 -14.42 21.90 -20.48
N GLY A 12 -15.25 21.60 -21.48
CA GLY A 12 -15.16 22.16 -22.83
C GLY A 12 -14.23 21.42 -23.80
N LEU A 13 -13.55 20.35 -23.37
CA LEU A 13 -12.76 19.49 -24.25
C LEU A 13 -13.63 18.41 -24.90
N SER A 14 -13.37 18.10 -26.15
CA SER A 14 -13.91 16.93 -26.83
C SER A 14 -13.15 15.66 -26.45
N VAL A 15 -13.79 14.49 -26.62
CA VAL A 15 -13.14 13.19 -26.38
C VAL A 15 -11.89 13.02 -27.25
N SER A 16 -11.92 13.48 -28.49
CA SER A 16 -10.75 13.42 -29.39
C SER A 16 -9.59 14.28 -28.87
N GLN A 17 -9.85 15.47 -28.34
CA GLN A 17 -8.83 16.32 -27.71
C GLN A 17 -8.23 15.65 -26.47
N VAL A 18 -9.07 15.05 -25.62
CA VAL A 18 -8.60 14.30 -24.44
C VAL A 18 -7.73 13.12 -24.85
N MET A 19 -8.14 12.34 -25.87
CA MET A 19 -7.35 11.22 -26.38
C MET A 19 -6.03 11.67 -27.00
N THR A 20 -5.99 12.84 -27.64
CA THR A 20 -4.77 13.44 -28.18
C THR A 20 -3.80 13.79 -27.04
N LEU A 21 -4.27 14.51 -26.02
CA LEU A 21 -3.47 14.87 -24.85
C LEU A 21 -2.97 13.62 -24.10
N LEU A 22 -3.81 12.60 -23.98
CA LEU A 22 -3.44 11.31 -23.39
C LEU A 22 -2.29 10.66 -24.17
N ASN A 23 -2.39 10.63 -25.50
CA ASN A 23 -1.36 10.05 -26.37
C ASN A 23 -0.03 10.82 -26.23
N GLU A 24 -0.06 12.15 -26.23
CA GLU A 24 1.14 12.96 -26.01
C GLU A 24 1.79 12.69 -24.65
N CYS A 25 0.97 12.60 -23.59
CA CYS A 25 1.48 12.26 -22.26
C CYS A 25 2.15 10.89 -22.23
N LEU A 26 1.61 9.91 -22.96
CA LEU A 26 2.15 8.55 -23.06
C LEU A 26 3.39 8.46 -23.97
N GLN A 27 3.57 9.38 -24.92
CA GLN A 27 4.79 9.44 -25.72
C GLN A 27 5.98 10.05 -24.97
N CYS A 28 5.72 10.85 -23.93
CA CYS A 28 6.71 11.49 -23.08
C CYS A 28 7.36 10.54 -22.04
N ASN A 29 7.80 9.36 -22.47
CA ASN A 29 8.38 8.33 -21.60
C ASN A 29 9.89 8.16 -21.79
N VAL A 30 10.63 9.27 -21.69
CA VAL A 30 12.11 9.28 -21.77
C VAL A 30 12.70 9.42 -20.37
N PHE A 31 13.68 8.59 -20.04
CA PHE A 31 14.42 8.66 -18.77
C PHE A 31 15.93 8.56 -19.00
N ARG A 32 16.71 9.05 -18.02
CA ARG A 32 18.18 9.02 -18.06
C ARG A 32 18.70 7.95 -17.10
N TRP A 33 19.56 7.07 -17.58
CA TRP A 33 20.26 6.08 -16.77
C TRP A 33 21.71 5.97 -17.23
N SER A 34 22.67 5.95 -16.30
CA SER A 34 24.11 5.88 -16.61
C SER A 34 24.60 6.92 -17.64
N CYS A 35 24.05 8.15 -17.58
CA CYS A 35 24.29 9.25 -18.53
C CYS A 35 23.69 9.09 -19.93
N ASP A 36 23.04 7.97 -20.23
CA ASP A 36 22.36 7.73 -21.50
C ASP A 36 20.85 7.95 -21.39
N TYR A 37 20.23 8.31 -22.51
CA TYR A 37 18.79 8.52 -22.61
C TYR A 37 18.11 7.30 -23.21
N TYR A 38 17.05 6.83 -22.54
CA TYR A 38 16.26 5.69 -22.96
C TYR A 38 14.80 6.09 -23.09
N LYS A 39 14.11 5.54 -24.09
CA LYS A 39 12.66 5.67 -24.25
C LYS A 39 12.01 4.33 -23.93
N GLN A 40 11.01 4.33 -23.07
CA GLN A 40 10.19 3.15 -22.85
C GLN A 40 9.32 2.90 -24.09
N VAL A 41 9.59 1.79 -24.78
CA VAL A 41 8.91 1.43 -26.04
C VAL A 41 7.53 0.81 -25.77
N ARG A 42 7.36 0.14 -24.62
CA ARG A 42 6.13 -0.58 -24.27
C ARG A 42 5.80 -0.47 -22.79
N GLY A 43 4.49 -0.42 -22.50
CA GLY A 43 3.96 -0.33 -21.15
C GLY A 43 3.85 1.10 -20.66
N LEU A 44 3.46 1.26 -19.40
CA LEU A 44 3.30 2.55 -18.75
C LEU A 44 4.54 2.84 -17.90
N ALA A 45 5.05 4.07 -17.96
CA ALA A 45 6.22 4.46 -17.18
C ALA A 45 5.85 4.58 -15.70
N MET A 46 6.63 3.93 -14.83
CA MET A 46 6.49 4.09 -13.39
C MET A 46 6.73 5.54 -13.00
N GLY A 47 5.87 6.08 -12.13
CA GLY A 47 5.92 7.49 -11.71
C GLY A 47 5.07 8.44 -12.57
N GLN A 48 4.56 8.00 -13.73
CA GLN A 48 3.59 8.77 -14.49
C GLN A 48 2.25 8.82 -13.74
N ARG A 49 1.67 10.01 -13.57
CA ARG A 49 0.42 10.20 -12.81
C ARG A 49 -0.78 9.46 -13.40
N LEU A 50 -0.79 9.30 -14.73
CA LEU A 50 -1.86 8.62 -15.46
C LEU A 50 -1.70 7.10 -15.50
N ALA A 51 -0.48 6.59 -15.25
CA ALA A 51 -0.19 5.17 -15.38
C ALA A 51 -1.07 4.28 -14.48
N PRO A 52 -1.32 4.59 -13.18
CA PRO A 52 -2.16 3.75 -12.35
C PRO A 52 -3.59 3.61 -12.87
N VAL A 53 -4.19 4.70 -13.35
CA VAL A 53 -5.56 4.70 -13.86
C VAL A 53 -5.65 3.88 -15.15
N LEU A 54 -4.72 4.10 -16.08
CA LEU A 54 -4.68 3.37 -17.33
C LEU A 54 -4.39 1.88 -17.13
N ALA A 55 -3.51 1.53 -16.19
CA ALA A 55 -3.25 0.14 -15.81
C ALA A 55 -4.53 -0.52 -15.27
N VAL A 56 -5.27 0.16 -14.38
CA VAL A 56 -6.54 -0.36 -13.86
C VAL A 56 -7.57 -0.54 -14.97
N THR A 57 -7.70 0.41 -15.91
CA THR A 57 -8.61 0.28 -17.06
C THR A 57 -8.23 -0.88 -17.97
N PHE A 58 -6.94 -1.05 -18.26
CA PHE A 58 -6.45 -2.18 -19.05
C PHE A 58 -6.74 -3.51 -18.35
N MET A 59 -6.43 -3.60 -17.05
CA MET A 59 -6.70 -4.78 -16.24
C MET A 59 -8.20 -5.08 -16.13
N SER A 60 -9.06 -4.06 -16.11
CA SER A 60 -10.51 -4.23 -16.16
C SER A 60 -10.98 -4.94 -17.43
N LYS A 61 -10.37 -4.64 -18.57
CA LYS A 61 -10.65 -5.36 -19.82
C LYS A 61 -10.16 -6.81 -19.76
N VAL A 62 -8.99 -7.06 -19.20
CA VAL A 62 -8.42 -8.41 -19.06
C VAL A 62 -9.23 -9.28 -18.08
N GLU A 63 -9.66 -8.72 -16.95
CA GLU A 63 -10.42 -9.47 -15.94
C GLU A 63 -11.89 -9.71 -16.34
N SER A 64 -12.41 -8.97 -17.32
CA SER A 64 -13.82 -9.06 -17.75
C SER A 64 -14.24 -10.49 -18.13
N SER A 65 -13.39 -11.25 -18.83
CA SER A 65 -13.70 -12.62 -19.24
C SER A 65 -13.76 -13.60 -18.07
N VAL A 66 -12.93 -13.40 -17.05
CA VAL A 66 -12.97 -14.20 -15.81
C VAL A 66 -14.18 -13.86 -14.97
N LEU A 67 -14.49 -12.56 -14.84
CA LEU A 67 -15.65 -12.12 -14.06
C LEU A 67 -16.97 -12.64 -14.63
N GLN A 68 -17.07 -12.82 -15.94
CA GLN A 68 -18.23 -13.45 -16.59
C GLN A 68 -18.46 -14.91 -16.15
N ARG A 69 -17.41 -15.62 -15.71
CA ARG A 69 -17.53 -16.98 -15.16
C ARG A 69 -17.97 -17.01 -13.70
N MET A 70 -18.20 -15.84 -13.09
CA MET A 70 -18.72 -15.70 -11.73
C MET A 70 -17.90 -16.49 -10.70
N PRO A 71 -16.59 -16.19 -10.54
CA PRO A 71 -15.80 -16.77 -9.46
C PRO A 71 -16.47 -16.45 -8.12
N THR A 72 -16.33 -17.36 -7.15
CA THR A 72 -16.89 -17.18 -5.80
C THR A 72 -16.39 -15.89 -5.16
N LEU A 73 -15.13 -15.54 -5.42
CA LEU A 73 -14.51 -14.32 -4.90
C LEU A 73 -13.40 -13.86 -5.84
N TYR A 74 -13.38 -12.58 -6.15
CA TYR A 74 -12.34 -11.94 -6.95
C TYR A 74 -11.99 -10.59 -6.33
N TYR A 75 -10.79 -10.48 -5.77
CA TYR A 75 -10.23 -9.21 -5.32
C TYR A 75 -8.94 -8.92 -6.05
N ARG A 76 -8.71 -7.66 -6.37
CA ARG A 76 -7.47 -7.19 -6.99
C ARG A 76 -6.95 -5.97 -6.26
N TYR A 77 -5.65 -5.99 -5.98
CA TYR A 77 -4.90 -4.85 -5.48
C TYR A 77 -3.78 -4.54 -6.48
N ILE A 78 -4.03 -3.56 -7.36
CA ILE A 78 -3.14 -3.19 -8.47
C ILE A 78 -2.82 -4.42 -9.34
N ASP A 79 -1.68 -5.06 -9.10
CA ASP A 79 -1.10 -6.21 -9.80
C ASP A 79 -1.37 -7.55 -9.10
N ASP A 80 -1.66 -7.56 -7.80
CA ASP A 80 -1.96 -8.77 -7.05
C ASP A 80 -3.46 -9.12 -7.11
N CYS A 81 -3.79 -10.34 -7.56
CA CYS A 81 -5.16 -10.86 -7.58
C CYS A 81 -5.35 -12.00 -6.57
N PHE A 82 -6.49 -12.00 -5.87
CA PHE A 82 -6.94 -13.07 -4.99
C PHE A 82 -8.26 -13.61 -5.53
N VAL A 83 -8.23 -14.86 -6.02
CA VAL A 83 -9.37 -15.49 -6.69
C VAL A 83 -9.72 -16.79 -5.98
N VAL A 84 -11.01 -16.99 -5.72
CA VAL A 84 -11.57 -18.25 -5.20
C VAL A 84 -12.64 -18.72 -6.17
N CYS A 85 -12.54 -19.99 -6.58
CA CYS A 85 -13.52 -20.66 -7.43
C CYS A 85 -14.09 -21.89 -6.70
N PRO A 86 -15.28 -22.38 -7.09
CA PRO A 86 -15.90 -23.54 -6.45
C PRO A 86 -15.10 -24.83 -6.62
N THR A 87 -14.48 -25.01 -7.79
CA THR A 87 -13.68 -26.20 -8.10
C THR A 87 -12.29 -25.86 -8.62
N GLN A 88 -11.37 -26.81 -8.48
CA GLN A 88 -10.02 -26.68 -9.04
C GLN A 88 -10.05 -26.54 -10.57
N LYS A 89 -10.99 -27.22 -11.24
CA LYS A 89 -11.18 -27.10 -12.69
C LYS A 89 -11.58 -25.69 -13.09
N ASP A 90 -12.56 -25.10 -12.41
CA ASP A 90 -12.98 -23.71 -12.67
C ASP A 90 -11.80 -22.74 -12.51
N MET A 91 -10.95 -22.98 -11.49
CA MET A 91 -9.75 -22.20 -11.24
C MET A 91 -8.70 -22.35 -12.35
N ASP A 92 -8.47 -23.58 -12.83
CA ASP A 92 -7.54 -23.84 -13.93
C ASP A 92 -8.01 -23.19 -15.23
N ASP A 93 -9.29 -23.30 -15.55
CA ASP A 93 -9.92 -22.64 -16.70
C ASP A 93 -9.82 -21.11 -16.58
N CYS A 94 -10.13 -20.52 -15.41
CA CYS A 94 -9.99 -19.07 -15.18
C CYS A 94 -8.54 -18.62 -15.37
N PHE A 95 -7.58 -19.41 -14.90
CA PHE A 95 -6.16 -19.10 -15.04
C PHE A 95 -5.67 -19.18 -16.49
N ALA A 96 -6.16 -20.15 -17.27
CA ALA A 96 -5.89 -20.24 -18.70
C ALA A 96 -6.43 -19.02 -19.45
N ILE A 97 -7.71 -18.67 -19.22
CA ILE A 97 -8.36 -17.52 -19.83
C ILE A 97 -7.61 -16.22 -19.55
N LEU A 98 -7.13 -16.00 -18.32
CA LEU A 98 -6.34 -14.81 -17.97
C LEU A 98 -5.07 -14.68 -18.80
N ASN A 99 -4.35 -15.78 -19.00
CA ASN A 99 -3.11 -15.80 -19.78
C ASN A 99 -3.36 -15.72 -21.29
N GLU A 100 -4.56 -16.07 -21.77
CA GLU A 100 -4.95 -15.93 -23.17
C GLU A 100 -5.35 -14.48 -23.54
N GLN A 101 -5.72 -13.64 -22.57
CA GLN A 101 -6.21 -12.28 -22.87
C GLN A 101 -5.14 -11.34 -23.45
N SER A 102 -3.85 -11.61 -23.19
CA SER A 102 -2.79 -10.73 -23.65
C SER A 102 -1.49 -11.47 -23.87
N GLU A 103 -0.88 -11.28 -25.05
CA GLU A 103 0.47 -11.79 -25.36
C GLU A 103 1.58 -11.13 -24.53
N HIS A 104 1.26 -10.06 -23.80
CA HIS A 104 2.26 -9.19 -23.20
C HIS A 104 2.18 -9.11 -21.67
N ILE A 105 1.17 -9.76 -21.08
CA ILE A 105 1.02 -9.91 -19.64
C ILE A 105 0.78 -11.39 -19.38
N SER A 106 1.64 -11.97 -18.56
CA SER A 106 1.51 -13.34 -18.10
C SER A 106 1.24 -13.33 -16.60
N PHE A 107 0.24 -14.10 -16.18
CA PHE A 107 -0.13 -14.24 -14.78
C PHE A 107 0.62 -15.42 -14.18
N ALA A 108 1.26 -15.19 -13.04
CA ALA A 108 1.78 -16.25 -12.19
C ALA A 108 0.70 -16.63 -11.15
N ARG A 109 0.56 -17.93 -10.88
CA ARG A 109 -0.38 -18.44 -9.88
C ARG A 109 0.36 -19.08 -8.72
N GLU A 110 0.16 -18.53 -7.53
CA GLU A 110 0.55 -19.16 -6.27
C GLU A 110 -0.57 -20.08 -5.78
N LYS A 111 -0.22 -21.29 -5.32
CA LYS A 111 -1.17 -22.24 -4.72
C LYS A 111 -1.04 -22.21 -3.18
N PRO A 112 -2.13 -22.47 -2.43
CA PRO A 112 -2.04 -22.55 -0.98
C PRO A 112 -1.04 -23.63 -0.54
N THR A 113 -0.16 -23.29 0.40
CA THR A 113 0.79 -24.21 1.03
C THR A 113 0.37 -24.39 2.49
N ASP A 114 0.27 -25.63 2.97
CA ASP A 114 -0.26 -25.96 4.31
C ASP A 114 -1.64 -25.32 4.60
N SER A 115 -2.48 -25.23 3.57
CA SER A 115 -3.80 -24.56 3.62
C SER A 115 -3.74 -23.04 3.88
N TRP A 116 -2.59 -22.41 3.69
CA TRP A 116 -2.42 -20.96 3.75
C TRP A 116 -2.01 -20.39 2.38
N LEU A 117 -2.59 -19.25 2.02
CA LEU A 117 -2.22 -18.48 0.84
C LEU A 117 -1.85 -17.05 1.24
N ALA A 118 -0.72 -16.56 0.75
CA ALA A 118 -0.29 -15.20 0.99
C ALA A 118 -1.01 -14.24 0.03
N PHE A 119 -1.54 -13.14 0.58
CA PHE A 119 -2.06 -12.03 -0.20
C PHE A 119 -1.66 -10.72 0.48
N LEU A 120 -0.85 -9.91 -0.22
CA LEU A 120 -0.24 -8.70 0.32
C LEU A 120 0.52 -8.95 1.65
N ASN A 121 0.05 -8.35 2.74
CA ASN A 121 0.59 -8.47 4.09
C ASN A 121 -0.23 -9.43 4.97
N VAL A 122 -1.07 -10.28 4.38
CA VAL A 122 -1.95 -11.22 5.10
C VAL A 122 -1.73 -12.64 4.61
N HIS A 123 -1.69 -13.59 5.55
CA HIS A 123 -1.77 -15.02 5.25
C HIS A 123 -3.21 -15.45 5.51
N VAL A 124 -3.88 -15.99 4.50
CA VAL A 124 -5.28 -16.36 4.55
C VAL A 124 -5.40 -17.89 4.53
N GLN A 125 -6.19 -18.44 5.44
CA GLN A 125 -6.58 -19.85 5.47
C GLN A 125 -8.10 -19.93 5.40
N LEU A 126 -8.61 -20.67 4.43
CA LEU A 126 -10.04 -20.97 4.32
C LEU A 126 -10.41 -22.05 5.33
N THR A 127 -11.53 -21.87 6.03
CA THR A 127 -12.06 -22.82 7.03
C THR A 127 -13.54 -23.08 6.78
N GLU A 128 -14.06 -24.22 7.24
CA GLU A 128 -15.50 -24.53 7.19
C GLU A 128 -16.29 -23.44 7.95
N GLY A 129 -16.89 -22.50 7.22
CA GLY A 129 -17.66 -21.38 7.78
C GLY A 129 -16.96 -20.02 7.82
N GLY A 130 -15.76 -19.86 7.23
CA GLY A 130 -15.13 -18.54 7.13
C GLY A 130 -13.66 -18.57 6.70
N PHE A 131 -12.90 -17.57 7.15
CA PHE A 131 -11.46 -17.48 6.89
C PHE A 131 -10.70 -17.05 8.14
N LYS A 132 -9.51 -17.63 8.32
CA LYS A 132 -8.53 -17.24 9.33
C LYS A 132 -7.46 -16.40 8.66
N THR A 133 -7.10 -15.30 9.31
CA THR A 133 -6.03 -14.41 8.85
C THR A 133 -4.94 -14.29 9.90
N ARG A 134 -3.70 -14.14 9.45
CA ARG A 134 -2.56 -13.75 10.26
C ARG A 134 -1.68 -12.80 9.47
N TRP A 135 -0.89 -11.99 10.17
CA TRP A 135 0.06 -11.10 9.52
C TRP A 135 1.13 -11.89 8.79
N TYR A 136 1.41 -11.50 7.55
CA TYR A 136 2.38 -12.14 6.69
C TYR A 136 3.48 -11.16 6.25
N ARG A 137 4.68 -11.69 6.13
CA ARG A 137 5.85 -11.03 5.55
C ARG A 137 6.50 -12.03 4.60
N LYS A 138 6.76 -11.61 3.36
CA LYS A 138 7.50 -12.44 2.40
C LYS A 138 8.84 -12.87 3.02
N PRO A 139 9.26 -14.14 2.89
CA PRO A 139 10.54 -14.62 3.42
C PRO A 139 11.75 -13.83 2.90
N THR A 140 11.66 -13.32 1.67
CA THR A 140 12.67 -12.48 1.03
C THR A 140 12.70 -11.04 1.55
N SER A 141 11.71 -10.63 2.36
CA SER A 141 11.72 -9.29 2.94
C SER A 141 12.88 -9.18 3.93
N LYS A 142 13.68 -8.12 3.81
CA LYS A 142 14.84 -7.88 4.70
C LYS A 142 14.45 -7.59 6.15
N ILE A 143 13.16 -7.63 6.50
CA ILE A 143 12.65 -7.37 7.86
C ILE A 143 13.14 -6.01 8.41
N MET A 144 13.42 -5.07 7.51
CA MET A 144 14.03 -3.79 7.84
C MET A 144 12.94 -2.75 8.08
N ILE A 145 12.95 -2.17 9.27
CA ILE A 145 12.25 -0.92 9.58
C ILE A 145 13.31 0.13 9.92
N VAL A 146 12.89 1.38 10.13
CA VAL A 146 13.82 2.43 10.58
C VAL A 146 14.49 1.96 11.88
N HIS A 147 15.81 1.80 11.87
CA HIS A 147 16.55 1.31 13.03
C HIS A 147 16.44 2.29 14.21
N TYR A 148 16.43 1.77 15.44
CA TYR A 148 16.26 2.58 16.64
C TYR A 148 17.33 3.68 16.79
N SER A 149 18.59 3.38 16.46
CA SER A 149 19.72 4.33 16.52
C SER A 149 19.79 5.31 15.33
N SER A 150 18.87 5.23 14.36
CA SER A 150 18.89 6.15 13.22
C SER A 150 18.59 7.59 13.63
N ALA A 151 19.10 8.54 12.84
CA ALA A 151 18.91 9.99 12.97
C ALA A 151 17.51 10.45 12.53
N HIS A 152 16.47 9.70 12.92
CA HIS A 152 15.07 10.10 12.75
C HIS A 152 14.50 10.54 14.10
N PRO A 153 13.51 11.46 14.11
CA PRO A 153 12.83 11.85 15.35
C PRO A 153 12.29 10.64 16.11
N VAL A 154 12.43 10.64 17.44
CA VAL A 154 11.93 9.54 18.28
C VAL A 154 10.43 9.30 18.08
N ALA A 155 9.65 10.35 17.82
CA ALA A 155 8.22 10.24 17.53
C ALA A 155 7.94 9.40 16.28
N VAL A 156 8.72 9.56 15.21
CA VAL A 156 8.57 8.81 13.95
C VAL A 156 8.92 7.34 14.19
N LYS A 157 10.03 7.05 14.87
CA LYS A 157 10.45 5.68 15.22
C LYS A 157 9.39 4.95 16.05
N LYS A 158 8.82 5.63 17.06
CA LYS A 158 7.71 5.09 17.87
C LYS A 158 6.45 4.86 17.04
N ALA A 159 6.09 5.79 16.16
CA ALA A 159 4.91 5.68 15.31
C ALA A 159 5.01 4.48 14.35
N ILE A 160 6.18 4.26 13.74
CA ILE A 160 6.43 3.11 12.85
C ILE A 160 6.18 1.79 13.59
N VAL A 161 6.79 1.62 14.77
CA VAL A 161 6.64 0.39 15.55
C VAL A 161 5.21 0.23 16.06
N HIS A 162 4.60 1.30 16.56
CA HIS A 162 3.20 1.27 16.99
C HIS A 162 2.27 0.85 15.85
N ASN A 163 2.45 1.42 14.66
CA ASN A 163 1.65 1.07 13.48
C ASN A 163 1.89 -0.38 13.06
N MET A 164 3.13 -0.88 13.14
CA MET A 164 3.43 -2.29 12.87
C MET A 164 2.66 -3.23 13.81
N PHE A 165 2.69 -3.00 15.13
CA PHE A 165 1.93 -3.81 16.10
C PHE A 165 0.42 -3.68 15.89
N ARG A 166 -0.07 -2.47 15.60
CA ARG A 166 -1.48 -2.24 15.30
C ARG A 166 -1.92 -3.02 14.06
N THR A 167 -1.16 -2.94 12.96
CA THR A 167 -1.45 -3.68 11.73
C THR A 167 -1.43 -5.18 11.99
N ALA A 168 -0.39 -5.70 12.65
CA ALA A 168 -0.31 -7.12 12.99
C ALA A 168 -1.53 -7.61 13.80
N SER A 169 -2.03 -6.79 14.72
CA SER A 169 -3.25 -7.08 15.49
C SER A 169 -4.53 -6.96 14.67
N MET A 170 -4.63 -6.01 13.75
CA MET A 170 -5.86 -5.74 12.97
C MET A 170 -6.07 -6.77 11.87
N VAL A 171 -5.00 -7.23 11.23
CA VAL A 171 -5.05 -8.21 10.12
C VAL A 171 -5.05 -9.65 10.59
N SER A 172 -5.05 -9.88 11.90
CA SER A 172 -5.11 -11.21 12.47
C SER A 172 -6.51 -11.50 13.00
N SER A 173 -6.99 -12.71 12.72
CA SER A 173 -8.21 -13.24 13.32
C SER A 173 -7.95 -13.65 14.79
N HIS A 174 -8.66 -14.68 15.28
CA HIS A 174 -8.63 -15.24 16.65
C HIS A 174 -7.31 -15.11 17.45
N ALA A 175 -7.43 -15.23 18.77
CA ALA A 175 -6.33 -15.02 19.73
C ALA A 175 -5.00 -15.72 19.37
N THR A 176 -5.04 -16.94 18.84
CA THR A 176 -3.85 -17.70 18.44
C THR A 176 -3.09 -17.04 17.29
N GLN A 177 -3.79 -16.63 16.23
CA GLN A 177 -3.20 -15.97 15.07
C GLN A 177 -2.69 -14.58 15.38
N LYS A 178 -3.42 -13.86 16.24
CA LYS A 178 -2.98 -12.58 16.78
C LYS A 178 -1.70 -12.74 17.61
N HIS A 179 -1.61 -13.76 18.46
CA HIS A 179 -0.42 -14.04 19.24
C HIS A 179 0.80 -14.31 18.33
N HIS A 180 0.65 -15.19 17.33
CA HIS A 180 1.69 -15.46 16.34
C HIS A 180 2.18 -14.18 15.64
N SER A 181 1.25 -13.34 15.17
CA SER A 181 1.57 -12.10 14.48
C SER A 181 2.25 -11.06 15.38
N LEU A 182 1.86 -10.98 16.65
CA LEU A 182 2.50 -10.10 17.63
C LEU A 182 3.90 -10.60 18.04
N CYS A 183 4.11 -11.91 18.13
CA CYS A 183 5.44 -12.49 18.35
C CYS A 183 6.37 -12.14 17.19
N MET A 184 5.90 -12.33 15.94
CA MET A 184 6.64 -11.90 14.76
C MET A 184 6.97 -10.41 14.82
N ALA A 185 6.00 -9.53 15.12
CA ALA A 185 6.23 -8.09 15.24
C ALA A 185 7.27 -7.74 16.33
N ARG A 186 7.26 -8.47 17.45
CA ARG A 186 8.24 -8.32 18.53
C ARG A 186 9.64 -8.71 18.06
N ASP A 187 9.78 -9.80 17.32
CA ASP A 187 11.08 -10.24 16.82
C ASP A 187 11.66 -9.27 15.79
N ILE A 188 10.80 -8.67 14.96
CA ILE A 188 11.18 -7.60 14.03
C ILE A 188 11.66 -6.36 14.81
N ALA A 189 10.89 -5.92 15.81
CA ALA A 189 11.26 -4.76 16.62
C ALA A 189 12.61 -4.97 17.33
N LYS A 190 12.81 -6.14 17.94
CA LYS A 190 14.07 -6.53 18.60
C LYS A 190 15.25 -6.49 17.63
N ARG A 191 15.11 -7.10 16.44
CA ARG A 191 16.17 -7.09 15.41
C ARG A 191 16.53 -5.70 14.91
N ASN A 192 15.62 -4.73 15.01
CA ASN A 192 15.86 -3.33 14.61
C ASN A 192 16.26 -2.43 15.80
N GLY A 193 16.68 -3.01 16.93
CA GLY A 193 17.23 -2.31 18.09
C GLY A 193 16.19 -1.63 18.98
N TYR A 194 14.91 -1.89 18.79
CA TYR A 194 13.87 -1.28 19.63
C TYR A 194 13.83 -1.95 21.01
N PRO A 195 13.77 -1.16 22.09
CA PRO A 195 13.67 -1.72 23.43
C PRO A 195 12.37 -2.51 23.57
N CYS A 196 12.48 -3.70 24.17
CA CYS A 196 11.33 -4.54 24.48
C CYS A 196 10.55 -3.83 25.60
N GLN A 197 9.57 -3.01 25.24
CA GLN A 197 8.72 -2.37 26.24
C GLN A 197 7.84 -3.42 26.90
N GLU A 198 8.26 -3.93 28.06
CA GLU A 198 7.33 -4.37 29.09
C GLU A 198 6.66 -3.12 29.65
N ARG A 199 5.55 -2.70 29.04
CA ARG A 199 4.66 -1.75 29.71
C ARG A 199 3.22 -2.18 29.55
N SER A 200 2.67 -2.57 30.70
CA SER A 200 1.31 -2.36 31.16
C SER A 200 0.46 -1.54 30.19
N ILE A 201 -0.68 -2.10 29.82
CA ILE A 201 -1.81 -1.42 29.20
C ILE A 201 -2.30 -0.36 30.21
N GLY A 202 -1.56 0.74 30.30
CA GLY A 202 -1.97 1.93 31.02
C GLY A 202 -3.05 2.59 30.21
N SER A 203 -4.25 2.62 30.80
CA SER A 203 -5.44 3.29 30.30
C SER A 203 -5.11 4.54 29.48
N ARG A 204 -5.61 4.58 28.24
CA ARG A 204 -5.65 5.80 27.45
C ARG A 204 -6.48 6.81 28.22
N ARG A 205 -5.83 7.80 28.84
CA ARG A 205 -6.52 9.06 29.15
C ARG A 205 -6.88 9.71 27.83
N SER A 206 -8.15 9.62 27.47
CA SER A 206 -8.79 10.49 26.49
C SER A 206 -8.76 11.92 27.02
N ALA A 207 -7.64 12.62 26.80
CA ALA A 207 -7.61 14.06 26.92
C ALA A 207 -8.25 14.64 25.65
N GLY A 208 -9.58 14.74 25.67
CA GLY A 208 -10.30 15.70 24.85
C GLY A 208 -9.94 17.09 25.33
N ALA A 209 -8.85 17.64 24.80
CA ALA A 209 -8.57 19.06 24.91
C ALA A 209 -9.15 19.70 23.65
N ASP A 210 -10.33 20.28 23.81
CA ASP A 210 -10.90 21.24 22.87
C ASP A 210 -9.84 22.32 22.61
N ARG A 211 -9.36 22.41 21.37
CA ARG A 211 -8.45 23.49 20.97
C ARG A 211 -9.31 24.61 20.41
N PRO A 212 -9.33 25.81 21.02
CA PRO A 212 -10.02 26.93 20.42
C PRO A 212 -9.36 27.26 19.08
N GLY A 213 -10.20 27.60 18.10
CA GLY A 213 -9.79 27.91 16.73
C GLY A 213 -8.77 29.05 16.73
N GLU A 214 -7.53 28.72 16.38
CA GLU A 214 -6.52 29.72 16.02
C GLU A 214 -6.46 29.84 14.50
N ASP A 215 -7.13 30.87 14.01
CA ASP A 215 -6.89 31.47 12.71
C ASP A 215 -5.56 32.23 12.79
N ARG A 216 -4.45 31.52 12.55
CA ARG A 216 -3.13 32.13 12.34
C ARG A 216 -2.56 31.53 11.06
N THR A 217 -2.22 32.40 10.10
CA THR A 217 -1.38 32.08 8.94
C THR A 217 0.00 31.64 9.42
N LYS A 218 0.12 30.38 9.85
CA LYS A 218 1.35 29.79 10.38
C LYS A 218 2.36 29.67 9.25
N ILE A 219 3.46 30.41 9.35
CA ILE A 219 4.56 30.35 8.38
C ILE A 219 5.36 29.08 8.68
N ALA A 220 5.31 28.09 7.78
CA ALA A 220 6.06 26.86 7.93
C ALA A 220 7.55 27.11 7.66
N PHE A 221 8.39 26.96 8.70
CA PHE A 221 9.85 27.00 8.57
C PHE A 221 10.40 25.57 8.39
N PRO A 222 10.85 25.17 7.18
CA PRO A 222 11.44 23.85 6.96
C PRO A 222 12.86 23.83 7.51
N VAL A 223 13.04 23.23 8.69
CA VAL A 223 14.36 23.05 9.32
C VAL A 223 14.76 21.57 9.23
N PRO A 224 15.98 21.25 8.77
CA PRO A 224 16.46 19.87 8.74
C PRO A 224 16.53 19.29 10.16
N PHE A 225 16.13 18.03 10.31
CA PHE A 225 16.21 17.35 11.59
C PHE A 225 17.66 16.99 11.92
N ILE A 226 18.16 17.51 13.05
CA ILE A 226 19.51 17.21 13.57
C ILE A 226 19.39 16.29 14.78
N SER A 227 18.59 16.69 15.77
CA SER A 227 18.27 15.86 16.93
C SER A 227 16.95 16.32 17.55
N ASP A 228 16.33 15.46 18.38
CA ASP A 228 15.12 15.84 19.11
C ASP A 228 15.39 17.01 20.07
N GLY A 229 16.56 17.07 20.70
CA GLY A 229 16.96 18.15 21.60
C GLY A 229 17.09 19.50 20.89
N ILE A 230 17.79 19.54 19.76
CA ILE A 230 17.94 20.75 18.94
C ILE A 230 16.59 21.18 18.36
N SER A 231 15.80 20.23 17.85
CA SER A 231 14.46 20.52 17.34
C SER A 231 13.55 21.11 18.41
N HIS A 232 13.65 20.61 19.65
CA HIS A 232 12.90 21.14 20.78
C HIS A 232 13.38 22.54 21.18
N ALA A 233 14.69 22.78 21.20
CA ALA A 233 15.27 24.09 21.46
C ALA A 233 14.81 25.12 20.43
N ILE A 234 14.87 24.80 19.13
CA ILE A 234 14.42 25.67 18.04
C ILE A 234 12.93 25.99 18.17
N ARG A 235 12.07 24.98 18.36
CA ARG A 235 10.62 25.20 18.57
C ARG A 235 10.33 26.05 19.79
N THR A 236 11.17 25.97 20.83
CA THR A 236 11.02 26.77 22.04
C THR A 236 11.46 28.22 21.82
N CYS A 237 12.51 28.44 21.02
CA CYS A 237 12.92 29.79 20.62
C CYS A 237 11.87 30.46 19.72
N LEU A 238 11.35 29.76 18.71
CA LEU A 238 10.27 30.26 17.85
C LEU A 238 9.00 30.60 18.65
N ARG A 239 8.66 29.75 19.65
CA ARG A 239 7.59 30.03 20.63
C ARG A 239 7.80 31.33 21.39
N LYS A 240 9.01 31.54 21.90
CA LYS A 240 9.37 32.76 22.66
C LYS A 240 9.37 34.02 21.80
N ALA A 241 9.60 33.89 20.49
CA ALA A 241 9.64 34.99 19.54
C ALA A 241 8.28 35.31 18.89
N ASP A 242 7.19 34.61 19.26
CA ASP A 242 5.85 34.66 18.64
C ASP A 242 5.85 34.45 17.10
N LEU A 243 6.82 33.68 16.59
CA LEU A 243 6.97 33.31 15.18
C LEU A 243 6.34 31.93 14.94
N HIS A 244 5.01 31.87 15.03
CA HIS A 244 4.22 30.63 14.97
C HIS A 244 3.49 30.36 13.66
#